data_AF-A0A0G1YU72-F1
#
_entry.id   AF-A0A0G1YU72-F1
#
_cell.length_a   1.000
_cell.length_b   1.000
_cell.length_c   1.000
_cell.angle_alpha   90.00
_cell.angle_beta   90.00
_cell.angle_gamma   90.00
#
_symmetry.space_group_name_H-M   'P 1'
#
loop_
_entity.id
_entity.type
_entity.pdbx_description
1 polymer ?
#
loop_
_entity_poly.entity_id
_entity_poly.type
_entity_poly.pdbx_seq_one_letter_code
_entity_poly.pdbx_strand_id
1 'polypeptide(L)'
;MKFTHLHVHSHYSLLDGIAKIDDLVGEAARLEMNSLALTDHGNLYGAIEFYKKAKAKGINPILGVEMYMAYEGMKDKRPGIDSKRFHITLLATNYEGYKNLIKIVSGAHLEGFYYKPRADKDFLRAHAGGIIALSGCLAGEIPRAIQLKRIGEAERTIGEYQDIFGKDNFYLEIAPHFSIPAQRMVNDALVDLSAKTGAKIVATADIHYVKPEDAESQDIMVSIQTGSNVEDEDRLSMRQSNLSMRSTQEMATTGCSRGPKLRKRASADRL
;
A
#
# COMPACT_ATOMS: atom_id res chain seq x y z
N MET A 1 -16.43 9.31 14.19
CA MET A 1 -15.74 8.93 12.93
C MET A 1 -14.90 7.70 13.25
N LYS A 2 -14.86 6.68 12.38
CA LYS A 2 -14.01 5.49 12.55
C LYS A 2 -13.07 5.40 11.35
N PHE A 3 -11.79 5.12 11.59
CA PHE A 3 -10.78 4.93 10.56
C PHE A 3 -10.53 3.43 10.34
N THR A 4 -10.23 3.05 9.10
CA THR A 4 -9.85 1.68 8.72
C THR A 4 -8.50 1.73 8.02
N HIS A 5 -7.53 0.94 8.48
CA HIS A 5 -6.26 0.79 7.76
C HIS A 5 -6.46 -0.11 6.55
N LEU A 6 -6.13 0.41 5.36
CA LEU A 6 -6.29 -0.24 4.07
C LEU A 6 -4.96 -0.72 3.45
N HIS A 7 -3.82 -0.31 4.01
CA HIS A 7 -2.49 -0.71 3.59
C HIS A 7 -1.75 -1.24 4.83
N VAL A 8 -1.69 -2.57 4.95
CA VAL A 8 -1.27 -3.28 6.16
C VAL A 8 -0.51 -4.54 5.79
N HIS A 9 0.72 -4.64 6.30
CA HIS A 9 1.61 -5.76 6.16
C HIS A 9 1.63 -6.58 7.45
N SER A 10 1.58 -7.89 7.30
CA SER A 10 1.80 -8.85 8.37
C SER A 10 3.18 -9.50 8.22
N HIS A 11 3.50 -10.42 9.11
CA HIS A 11 4.65 -11.31 9.00
C HIS A 11 4.67 -12.17 7.72
N TYR A 12 3.59 -12.23 6.95
CA TYR A 12 3.57 -12.84 5.61
C TYR A 12 4.17 -11.93 4.52
N SER A 13 4.41 -10.65 4.80
CA SER A 13 5.36 -9.82 4.07
C SER A 13 6.78 -10.20 4.51
N LEU A 14 7.22 -11.35 4.00
CA LEU A 14 8.45 -12.01 4.45
C LEU A 14 9.66 -11.06 4.39
N LEU A 15 10.41 -11.04 5.49
CA LEU A 15 11.59 -10.18 5.68
C LEU A 15 11.28 -8.68 5.63
N ASP A 16 10.07 -8.26 6.01
CA ASP A 16 9.73 -6.84 6.15
C ASP A 16 8.73 -6.62 7.28
N GLY A 17 7.48 -7.03 7.08
CA GLY A 17 6.44 -6.96 8.10
C GLY A 17 6.74 -7.91 9.26
N ILE A 18 6.52 -7.44 10.48
CA ILE A 18 6.73 -8.25 11.71
C ILE A 18 5.44 -8.48 12.50
N ALA A 19 4.35 -7.83 12.10
CA ALA A 19 3.07 -7.93 12.79
C ALA A 19 2.43 -9.32 12.62
N LYS A 20 2.12 -10.01 13.72
CA LYS A 20 1.33 -11.25 13.66
C LYS A 20 -0.13 -10.92 13.37
N ILE A 21 -0.81 -11.83 12.67
CA ILE A 21 -2.24 -11.65 12.33
C ILE A 21 -3.10 -11.50 13.59
N ASP A 22 -2.84 -12.28 14.65
CA ASP A 22 -3.58 -12.15 15.91
C ASP A 22 -3.39 -10.77 16.55
N ASP A 23 -2.18 -10.25 16.50
CA ASP A 23 -1.84 -8.95 17.11
C ASP A 23 -2.45 -7.80 16.28
N LEU A 24 -2.42 -7.88 14.94
CA LEU A 24 -3.08 -6.92 14.05
C LEU A 24 -4.58 -6.84 14.30
N VAL A 25 -5.25 -8.00 14.32
CA VAL A 25 -6.70 -8.06 14.53
C VAL A 25 -7.06 -7.65 15.97
N GLY A 26 -6.26 -8.06 16.95
CA GLY A 26 -6.43 -7.69 18.34
C GLY A 26 -6.31 -6.19 18.56
N GLU A 27 -5.32 -5.55 17.94
CA GLU A 27 -5.11 -4.11 18.02
C GLU A 27 -6.22 -3.33 17.30
N ALA A 28 -6.66 -3.77 16.11
CA ALA A 28 -7.79 -3.14 15.43
C ALA A 28 -9.08 -3.18 16.28
N ALA A 29 -9.33 -4.31 16.98
CA ALA A 29 -10.44 -4.42 17.91
C ALA A 29 -10.26 -3.49 19.13
N ARG A 30 -9.04 -3.41 19.70
CA ARG A 30 -8.71 -2.50 20.81
C ARG A 30 -8.91 -1.03 20.44
N LEU A 31 -8.61 -0.67 19.19
CA LEU A 31 -8.78 0.67 18.63
C LEU A 31 -10.21 0.93 18.09
N GLU A 32 -11.15 0.02 18.36
CA GLU A 32 -12.57 0.11 17.99
C GLU A 32 -12.85 0.24 16.49
N MET A 33 -11.94 -0.26 15.64
CA MET A 33 -12.11 -0.31 14.20
C MET A 33 -13.19 -1.35 13.83
N ASN A 34 -13.97 -1.06 12.79
CA ASN A 34 -14.97 -2.01 12.29
C ASN A 34 -14.38 -2.96 11.22
N SER A 35 -13.34 -2.52 10.53
CA SER A 35 -12.74 -3.20 9.39
C SER A 35 -11.22 -3.08 9.46
N LEU A 36 -10.53 -4.00 8.79
CA LEU A 36 -9.08 -3.98 8.61
C LEU A 36 -8.75 -4.64 7.26
N ALA A 37 -7.79 -4.09 6.52
CA ALA A 37 -7.24 -4.76 5.34
C ALA A 37 -5.99 -5.58 5.67
N LEU A 38 -5.66 -6.53 4.81
CA LEU A 38 -4.34 -7.15 4.73
C LEU A 38 -3.85 -7.06 3.29
N THR A 39 -2.67 -6.47 3.09
CA THR A 39 -2.08 -6.15 1.78
C THR A 39 -0.60 -6.53 1.75
N ASP A 40 -0.29 -7.79 2.04
CA ASP A 40 1.10 -8.25 2.07
C ASP A 40 1.82 -8.11 0.71
N HIS A 41 3.16 -8.03 0.75
CA HIS A 41 3.99 -7.84 -0.44
C HIS A 41 3.91 -9.01 -1.43
N GLY A 42 3.25 -8.79 -2.56
CA GLY A 42 3.24 -9.69 -3.72
C GLY A 42 2.73 -11.11 -3.42
N ASN A 43 1.94 -11.28 -2.36
CA ASN A 43 1.44 -12.58 -1.95
C ASN A 43 0.10 -12.49 -1.20
N LEU A 44 -0.56 -13.64 -1.04
CA LEU A 44 -1.82 -13.80 -0.28
C LEU A 44 -1.70 -14.89 0.79
N TYR A 45 -0.49 -15.18 1.29
CA TYR A 45 -0.24 -16.32 2.19
C TYR A 45 -1.09 -16.25 3.47
N GLY A 46 -1.19 -15.04 4.06
CA GLY A 46 -1.97 -14.80 5.27
C GLY A 46 -3.47 -14.64 5.07
N ALA A 47 -3.97 -14.60 3.83
CA ALA A 47 -5.33 -14.13 3.54
C ALA A 47 -6.43 -14.94 4.26
N ILE A 48 -6.33 -16.28 4.26
CA ILE A 48 -7.33 -17.15 4.88
C ILE A 48 -7.25 -17.13 6.41
N GLU A 49 -6.04 -17.11 6.95
CA GLU A 49 -5.82 -16.98 8.39
C GLU A 49 -6.40 -15.67 8.90
N PHE A 50 -6.05 -14.56 8.25
CA PHE A 50 -6.56 -13.22 8.52
C PHE A 50 -8.07 -13.15 8.46
N TYR A 51 -8.67 -13.65 7.38
CA TYR A 51 -10.11 -13.68 7.22
C TYR A 51 -10.80 -14.35 8.42
N LYS A 52 -10.34 -15.55 8.80
CA LYS A 52 -10.93 -16.31 9.91
C LYS A 52 -10.78 -15.58 11.25
N LYS A 53 -9.58 -15.06 11.54
CA LYS A 53 -9.27 -14.37 12.80
C LYS A 53 -10.01 -13.03 12.93
N ALA A 54 -10.04 -12.23 11.87
CA ALA A 54 -10.80 -10.99 11.81
C ALA A 54 -12.29 -11.23 12.08
N LYS A 55 -12.90 -12.19 11.38
CA LYS A 55 -14.31 -12.55 11.57
C LYS A 55 -14.60 -13.03 13.00
N ALA A 56 -13.73 -13.83 13.59
CA ALA A 56 -13.88 -14.29 14.98
C ALA A 56 -13.83 -13.15 16.01
N LYS A 57 -13.19 -12.02 15.67
CA LYS A 57 -13.10 -10.81 16.50
C LYS A 57 -14.13 -9.74 16.12
N GLY A 58 -15.06 -10.03 15.21
CA GLY A 58 -16.07 -9.06 14.76
C GLY A 58 -15.52 -7.95 13.86
N ILE A 59 -14.28 -8.09 13.36
CA ILE A 59 -13.68 -7.17 12.38
C ILE A 59 -14.07 -7.63 10.98
N ASN A 60 -14.49 -6.70 10.13
CA ASN A 60 -14.74 -6.95 8.72
C ASN A 60 -13.39 -7.03 7.95
N PRO A 61 -12.99 -8.20 7.44
CA PRO A 61 -11.73 -8.35 6.73
C PRO A 61 -11.85 -7.81 5.30
N ILE A 62 -10.87 -7.00 4.89
CA ILE A 62 -10.68 -6.57 3.50
C ILE A 62 -9.44 -7.31 2.97
N LEU A 63 -9.63 -8.17 1.98
CA LEU A 63 -8.52 -8.94 1.39
C LEU A 63 -7.88 -8.14 0.27
N GLY A 64 -6.57 -7.94 0.36
CA GLY A 64 -5.81 -7.22 -0.63
C GLY A 64 -4.39 -7.75 -0.79
N VAL A 65 -3.59 -7.04 -1.57
CA VAL A 65 -2.18 -7.31 -1.82
C VAL A 65 -1.49 -6.01 -2.22
N GLU A 66 -0.29 -5.75 -1.71
CA GLU A 66 0.58 -4.74 -2.31
C GLU A 66 1.38 -5.42 -3.41
N MET A 67 0.95 -5.23 -4.66
CA MET A 67 1.51 -5.90 -5.82
C MET A 67 2.73 -5.16 -6.34
N TYR A 68 3.77 -5.89 -6.74
CA TYR A 68 4.86 -5.33 -7.51
C TYR A 68 4.46 -5.16 -8.98
N MET A 69 4.65 -3.97 -9.52
CA MET A 69 4.47 -3.64 -10.93
C MET A 69 5.81 -3.71 -11.65
N ALA A 70 5.84 -4.38 -12.80
CA ALA A 70 6.97 -4.37 -13.71
C ALA A 70 7.18 -2.96 -14.29
N TYR A 71 8.42 -2.67 -14.70
CA TYR A 71 8.74 -1.38 -15.31
C TYR A 71 8.06 -1.22 -16.69
N GLU A 72 8.05 -2.28 -17.48
CA GLU A 72 7.34 -2.38 -18.77
C GLU A 72 6.49 -3.66 -18.77
N GLY A 73 6.96 -4.77 -19.37
CA GLY A 73 6.26 -6.06 -19.37
C GLY A 73 6.65 -6.95 -18.19
N MET A 74 5.68 -7.72 -17.67
CA MET A 74 5.95 -8.61 -16.52
C MET A 74 6.94 -9.75 -16.87
N LYS A 75 7.01 -10.14 -18.15
CA LYS A 75 7.90 -11.20 -18.66
C LYS A 75 9.33 -10.70 -18.94
N ASP A 76 9.57 -9.40 -18.92
CA ASP A 76 10.87 -8.82 -19.23
C ASP A 76 11.89 -9.05 -18.10
N LYS A 77 13.12 -9.41 -18.48
CA LYS A 77 14.23 -9.78 -17.57
C LYS A 77 15.58 -9.18 -18.01
N ARG A 78 15.58 -7.91 -18.43
CA ARG A 78 16.78 -7.16 -18.82
C ARG A 78 17.51 -6.67 -17.56
N PRO A 79 18.79 -7.04 -17.36
CA PRO A 79 19.59 -6.56 -16.23
C PRO A 79 19.66 -5.03 -16.17
N GLY A 80 19.54 -4.46 -14.96
CA GLY A 80 19.58 -3.01 -14.73
C GLY A 80 18.34 -2.21 -15.17
N ILE A 81 17.43 -2.83 -15.92
CA ILE A 81 16.18 -2.22 -16.38
C ILE A 81 15.01 -2.84 -15.60
N ASP A 82 14.81 -4.15 -15.73
CA ASP A 82 13.63 -4.84 -15.17
C ASP A 82 13.79 -5.24 -13.70
N SER A 83 14.96 -4.94 -13.10
CA SER A 83 15.11 -4.92 -11.64
C SER A 83 14.31 -3.79 -11.00
N LYS A 84 14.03 -2.71 -11.75
CA LYS A 84 13.11 -1.65 -11.36
C LYS A 84 11.69 -2.19 -11.34
N ARG A 85 10.97 -1.80 -10.31
CA ARG A 85 9.58 -2.18 -10.06
C ARG A 85 8.92 -1.10 -9.22
N PHE A 86 7.61 -1.06 -9.26
CA PHE A 86 6.81 -0.15 -8.46
C PHE A 86 5.84 -0.92 -7.56
N HIS A 87 5.24 -0.25 -6.59
CA HIS A 87 4.18 -0.83 -5.77
C HIS A 87 2.80 -0.30 -6.19
N ILE A 88 1.78 -1.14 -6.04
CA ILE A 88 0.37 -0.75 -6.15
C ILE A 88 -0.46 -1.54 -5.14
N THR A 89 -1.33 -0.86 -4.40
CA THR A 89 -2.18 -1.49 -3.39
C THR A 89 -3.49 -1.92 -4.04
N LEU A 90 -3.83 -3.20 -4.00
CA LEU A 90 -5.05 -3.75 -4.59
C LEU A 90 -5.95 -4.35 -3.51
N LEU A 91 -7.25 -4.03 -3.55
CA LEU A 91 -8.25 -4.44 -2.57
C LEU A 91 -9.42 -5.11 -3.27
N ALA A 92 -9.81 -6.31 -2.85
CA ALA A 92 -10.99 -6.99 -3.36
C ALA A 92 -12.27 -6.40 -2.73
N THR A 93 -13.20 -5.94 -3.55
CA THR A 93 -14.51 -5.42 -3.09
C THR A 93 -15.58 -6.50 -2.98
N ASN A 94 -15.34 -7.65 -3.61
CA ASN A 94 -16.25 -8.77 -3.63
C ASN A 94 -15.51 -10.09 -3.95
N TYR A 95 -16.25 -11.19 -4.06
CA TYR A 95 -15.69 -12.51 -4.34
C TYR A 95 -15.04 -12.63 -5.73
N GLU A 96 -15.53 -11.90 -6.73
CA GLU A 96 -14.88 -11.81 -8.03
C GLU A 96 -13.51 -11.13 -7.92
N GLY A 97 -13.46 -10.00 -7.22
CA GLY A 97 -12.21 -9.30 -6.90
C GLY A 97 -11.20 -10.22 -6.23
N TYR A 98 -11.62 -10.99 -5.22
CA TYR A 98 -10.73 -11.96 -4.57
C TYR A 98 -10.18 -13.02 -5.52
N LYS A 99 -11.03 -13.60 -6.40
CA LYS A 99 -10.57 -14.53 -7.44
C LYS A 99 -9.58 -13.86 -8.41
N ASN A 100 -9.80 -12.60 -8.73
CA ASN A 100 -8.89 -11.85 -9.60
C ASN A 100 -7.57 -11.53 -8.90
N LEU A 101 -7.55 -11.21 -7.60
CA LEU A 101 -6.30 -11.11 -6.83
C LEU A 101 -5.51 -12.42 -6.84
N ILE A 102 -6.18 -13.57 -6.68
CA ILE A 102 -5.52 -14.88 -6.79
C ILE A 102 -4.85 -15.03 -8.17
N LYS A 103 -5.55 -14.68 -9.25
CA LYS A 103 -4.99 -14.76 -10.61
C LYS A 103 -3.81 -13.82 -10.81
N ILE A 104 -3.91 -12.57 -10.35
CA ILE A 104 -2.85 -11.56 -10.43
C ILE A 104 -1.59 -12.05 -9.70
N VAL A 105 -1.72 -12.47 -8.44
CA VAL A 105 -0.59 -12.98 -7.67
C VAL A 105 -0.03 -14.26 -8.30
N SER A 106 -0.88 -15.20 -8.71
CA SER A 106 -0.43 -16.45 -9.34
C SER A 106 0.33 -16.18 -10.64
N GLY A 107 -0.20 -15.34 -11.52
CA GLY A 107 0.46 -14.93 -12.77
C GLY A 107 1.79 -14.21 -12.50
N ALA A 108 1.83 -13.33 -11.50
CA ALA A 108 3.05 -12.64 -11.10
C ALA A 108 4.15 -13.59 -10.62
N HIS A 109 3.81 -14.67 -9.92
CA HIS A 109 4.77 -15.71 -9.50
C HIS A 109 5.16 -16.66 -10.63
N LEU A 110 4.21 -17.10 -11.46
CA LEU A 110 4.46 -18.11 -12.49
C LEU A 110 5.10 -17.54 -13.75
N GLU A 111 4.70 -16.34 -14.16
CA GLU A 111 5.10 -15.72 -15.42
C GLU A 111 5.95 -14.46 -15.21
N GLY A 112 5.63 -13.68 -14.17
CA GLY A 112 6.21 -12.35 -13.94
C GLY A 112 7.44 -12.31 -13.03
N PHE A 113 7.87 -13.46 -12.50
CA PHE A 113 8.90 -13.50 -11.48
C PHE A 113 10.28 -13.19 -12.06
N TYR A 114 10.94 -12.20 -11.45
CA TYR A 114 12.35 -11.91 -11.67
C TYR A 114 13.12 -11.91 -10.34
N TYR A 115 13.12 -10.80 -9.60
CA TYR A 115 13.57 -10.76 -8.19
C TYR A 115 12.40 -10.77 -7.20
N LYS A 116 11.23 -10.34 -7.67
CA LYS A 116 9.94 -10.32 -6.97
C LYS A 116 8.88 -10.78 -7.97
N PRO A 117 7.73 -11.31 -7.52
CA PRO A 117 6.60 -11.62 -8.39
C PRO A 117 6.00 -10.30 -8.89
N ARG A 118 6.01 -10.03 -10.20
CA ARG A 118 5.55 -8.74 -10.77
C ARG A 118 4.38 -8.95 -11.72
N ALA A 119 3.44 -8.01 -11.74
CA ALA A 119 2.41 -7.90 -12.77
C ALA A 119 2.69 -6.67 -13.66
N ASP A 120 2.10 -6.62 -14.84
CA ASP A 120 2.06 -5.41 -15.67
C ASP A 120 0.63 -4.89 -15.82
N LYS A 121 0.51 -3.68 -16.38
CA LYS A 121 -0.78 -3.00 -16.53
C LYS A 121 -1.75 -3.75 -17.43
N ASP A 122 -1.27 -4.50 -18.42
CA ASP A 122 -2.11 -5.31 -19.30
C ASP A 122 -2.70 -6.50 -18.57
N PHE A 123 -1.91 -7.17 -17.74
CA PHE A 123 -2.39 -8.24 -16.88
C PHE A 123 -3.40 -7.74 -15.84
N LEU A 124 -3.16 -6.57 -15.24
CA LEU A 124 -4.14 -5.93 -14.36
C LEU A 124 -5.44 -5.61 -15.11
N ARG A 125 -5.37 -5.06 -16.32
CA ARG A 125 -6.56 -4.76 -17.15
C ARG A 125 -7.41 -5.99 -17.42
N ALA A 126 -6.79 -7.13 -17.67
CA ALA A 126 -7.51 -8.40 -17.87
C ALA A 126 -8.20 -8.93 -16.60
N HIS A 127 -7.84 -8.43 -15.43
CA HIS A 127 -8.27 -8.94 -14.12
C HIS A 127 -8.74 -7.84 -13.15
N ALA A 128 -9.13 -6.66 -13.64
CA ALA A 128 -9.50 -5.53 -12.77
C ALA A 128 -10.89 -5.64 -12.12
N GLY A 129 -11.74 -6.56 -12.58
CA GLY A 129 -13.10 -6.73 -12.08
C GLY A 129 -13.16 -6.96 -10.56
N GLY A 130 -13.97 -6.16 -9.85
CA GLY A 130 -14.13 -6.27 -8.40
C GLY A 130 -12.91 -5.83 -7.57
N ILE A 131 -11.99 -5.06 -8.14
CA ILE A 131 -10.79 -4.56 -7.46
C ILE A 131 -10.83 -3.04 -7.35
N ILE A 132 -10.47 -2.53 -6.17
CA ILE A 132 -10.07 -1.14 -5.96
C ILE A 132 -8.55 -1.07 -5.90
N ALA A 133 -7.98 -0.05 -6.55
CA ALA A 133 -6.55 0.20 -6.55
C ALA A 133 -6.20 1.55 -5.91
N LEU A 134 -5.14 1.57 -5.13
CA LEU A 134 -4.57 2.77 -4.54
C LEU A 134 -3.22 3.06 -5.21
N SER A 135 -2.85 4.34 -5.34
CA SER A 135 -1.62 4.74 -6.05
C SER A 135 -0.31 4.24 -5.41
N GLY A 136 -0.37 3.64 -4.22
CA GLY A 136 0.75 3.02 -3.53
C GLY A 136 1.55 3.99 -2.66
N CYS A 137 2.52 3.40 -1.94
CA CYS A 137 3.49 4.09 -1.09
C CYS A 137 4.53 4.88 -1.93
N LEU A 138 5.61 5.40 -1.31
CA LEU A 138 6.66 6.14 -2.03
C LEU A 138 7.36 5.33 -3.14
N ALA A 139 7.27 4.00 -3.10
CA ALA A 139 7.76 3.11 -4.15
C ALA A 139 6.75 2.90 -5.30
N GLY A 140 5.56 3.50 -5.23
CA GLY A 140 4.57 3.46 -6.30
C GLY A 140 4.98 4.26 -7.54
N GLU A 141 4.41 3.91 -8.69
CA GLU A 141 4.77 4.49 -9.99
C GLU A 141 4.49 6.01 -10.03
N ILE A 142 3.31 6.42 -9.56
CA ILE A 142 2.89 7.82 -9.49
C ILE A 142 3.76 8.60 -8.48
N PRO A 143 3.91 8.16 -7.21
CA PRO A 143 4.85 8.77 -6.26
C PRO A 143 6.28 8.88 -6.80
N ARG A 144 6.78 7.89 -7.54
CA ARG A 144 8.13 7.93 -8.11
C ARG A 144 8.27 8.95 -9.23
N ALA A 145 7.28 9.05 -10.12
CA ALA A 145 7.24 10.09 -11.14
C ALA A 145 7.25 11.51 -10.52
N ILE A 146 6.49 11.71 -9.43
CA ILE A 146 6.47 12.97 -8.68
C ILE A 146 7.84 13.28 -8.07
N GLN A 147 8.48 12.31 -7.41
CA GLN A 147 9.83 12.48 -6.84
C GLN A 147 10.86 12.88 -7.90
N LEU A 148 10.72 12.37 -9.12
CA LEU A 148 11.55 12.72 -10.27
C LEU A 148 11.12 14.02 -10.98
N LYS A 149 10.17 14.76 -10.40
CA LYS A 149 9.60 16.02 -10.94
C LYS A 149 8.92 15.84 -12.31
N ARG A 150 8.46 14.64 -12.63
CA ARG A 150 7.77 14.29 -13.89
C ARG A 150 6.26 14.32 -13.72
N ILE A 151 5.71 15.49 -13.40
CA ILE A 151 4.27 15.64 -13.08
C ILE A 151 3.36 15.22 -14.24
N GLY A 152 3.74 15.51 -15.49
CA GLY A 152 2.98 15.07 -16.66
C GLY A 152 2.97 13.54 -16.85
N GLU A 153 4.02 12.85 -16.41
CA GLU A 153 4.05 11.37 -16.40
C GLU A 153 3.09 10.85 -15.32
N ALA A 154 3.16 11.40 -14.11
CA ALA A 154 2.24 11.07 -13.01
C ALA A 154 0.76 11.25 -13.40
N GLU A 155 0.42 12.36 -14.06
CA GLU A 155 -0.96 12.64 -14.53
C GLU A 155 -1.44 11.61 -15.55
N ARG A 156 -0.60 11.23 -16.52
CA ARG A 156 -0.93 10.17 -17.50
C ARG A 156 -1.11 8.81 -16.81
N THR A 157 -0.21 8.44 -15.91
CA THR A 157 -0.29 7.19 -15.16
C THR A 157 -1.57 7.11 -14.32
N ILE A 158 -2.03 8.22 -13.73
CA ILE A 158 -3.33 8.28 -13.05
C ILE A 158 -4.47 7.96 -14.02
N GLY A 159 -4.47 8.57 -15.20
CA GLY A 159 -5.46 8.29 -16.25
C GLY A 159 -5.48 6.81 -16.65
N GLU A 160 -4.30 6.22 -16.87
CA GLU A 160 -4.17 4.80 -17.21
C GLU A 160 -4.75 3.87 -16.14
N TYR A 161 -4.47 4.14 -14.85
CA TYR A 161 -5.06 3.34 -13.78
C TYR A 161 -6.56 3.58 -13.62
N GLN A 162 -7.07 4.79 -13.88
CA GLN A 162 -8.50 5.05 -13.95
C GLN A 162 -9.17 4.31 -15.12
N ASP A 163 -8.50 4.14 -16.25
CA ASP A 163 -9.01 3.37 -17.38
C ASP A 163 -9.02 1.85 -17.10
N ILE A 164 -8.04 1.37 -16.30
CA ILE A 164 -7.95 -0.04 -15.89
C ILE A 164 -9.02 -0.40 -14.86
N PHE A 165 -9.12 0.37 -13.77
CA PHE A 165 -9.97 0.01 -12.63
C PHE A 165 -11.34 0.72 -12.66
N GLY A 166 -11.45 1.83 -13.38
CA GLY A 166 -12.58 2.75 -13.34
C GLY A 166 -12.32 3.93 -12.41
N LYS A 167 -12.85 5.11 -12.76
CA LYS A 167 -12.66 6.36 -12.00
C LYS A 167 -13.12 6.30 -10.54
N ASP A 168 -14.11 5.46 -10.24
CA ASP A 168 -14.62 5.25 -8.89
C ASP A 168 -13.88 4.16 -8.10
N ASN A 169 -12.97 3.41 -8.75
CA ASN A 169 -12.22 2.32 -8.13
C ASN A 169 -10.71 2.58 -8.09
N PHE A 170 -10.26 3.79 -8.45
CA PHE A 170 -8.87 4.20 -8.34
C PHE A 170 -8.73 5.44 -7.43
N TYR A 171 -7.86 5.34 -6.44
CA TYR A 171 -7.66 6.37 -5.42
C TYR A 171 -6.19 6.76 -5.31
N LEU A 172 -5.93 8.05 -5.10
CA LEU A 172 -4.61 8.55 -4.75
C LEU A 172 -4.37 8.33 -3.25
N GLU A 173 -3.33 7.58 -2.96
CA GLU A 173 -2.96 7.17 -1.61
C GLU A 173 -2.05 8.22 -0.96
N ILE A 174 -2.45 8.74 0.20
CA ILE A 174 -1.63 9.65 1.01
C ILE A 174 -1.30 9.01 2.35
N ALA A 175 -0.09 9.25 2.84
CA ALA A 175 0.38 8.69 4.09
C ALA A 175 0.97 9.76 5.03
N PRO A 176 0.81 9.64 6.37
CA PRO A 176 1.18 10.65 7.34
C PRO A 176 2.66 10.61 7.75
N HIS A 177 3.56 10.10 6.90
CA HIS A 177 4.99 9.96 7.18
C HIS A 177 5.76 11.26 6.91
N PHE A 178 5.27 12.36 7.48
CA PHE A 178 5.74 13.70 7.13
C PHE A 178 7.21 13.94 7.49
N SER A 179 7.79 13.22 8.44
CA SER A 179 9.23 13.26 8.73
C SER A 179 10.09 13.04 7.48
N ILE A 180 9.61 12.28 6.50
CA ILE A 180 10.26 12.06 5.20
C ILE A 180 9.93 13.24 4.26
N PRO A 181 10.93 14.05 3.83
CA PRO A 181 10.69 15.19 2.93
C PRO A 181 10.00 14.80 1.61
N ALA A 182 10.36 13.64 1.04
CA ALA A 182 9.74 13.10 -0.16
C ALA A 182 8.24 12.84 0.03
N GLN A 183 7.81 12.34 1.20
CA GLN A 183 6.39 12.12 1.50
C GLN A 183 5.59 13.43 1.49
N ARG A 184 6.14 14.50 2.08
CA ARG A 184 5.50 15.83 2.05
C ARG A 184 5.29 16.31 0.62
N MET A 185 6.33 16.24 -0.20
CA MET A 185 6.27 16.63 -1.61
C MET A 185 5.25 15.80 -2.39
N VAL A 186 5.26 14.48 -2.21
CA VAL A 186 4.34 13.57 -2.90
C VAL A 186 2.89 13.84 -2.50
N ASN A 187 2.60 13.94 -1.20
CA ASN A 187 1.23 14.21 -0.74
C ASN A 187 0.67 15.53 -1.31
N ASP A 188 1.49 16.59 -1.36
CA ASP A 188 1.08 17.88 -1.92
C ASP A 188 0.74 17.77 -3.41
N ALA A 189 1.62 17.14 -4.19
CA ALA A 189 1.39 16.92 -5.60
C ALA A 189 0.18 16.02 -5.87
N LEU A 190 -0.05 14.99 -5.04
CA LEU A 190 -1.23 14.12 -5.15
C LEU A 190 -2.53 14.89 -4.89
N VAL A 191 -2.54 15.86 -3.96
CA VAL A 191 -3.70 16.73 -3.73
C VAL A 191 -4.01 17.59 -4.96
N ASP A 192 -2.97 18.16 -5.58
CA ASP A 192 -3.13 18.95 -6.80
C ASP A 192 -3.56 18.09 -7.99
N LEU A 193 -2.97 16.89 -8.16
CA LEU A 193 -3.34 15.93 -9.20
C LEU A 193 -4.75 15.38 -9.01
N SER A 194 -5.21 15.17 -7.77
CA SER A 194 -6.60 14.82 -7.46
C SER A 194 -7.56 15.87 -8.02
N ALA A 195 -7.26 17.16 -7.84
CA ALA A 195 -8.10 18.24 -8.35
C ALA A 195 -8.14 18.30 -9.89
N LYS A 196 -7.05 17.92 -10.57
CA LYS A 196 -6.96 17.91 -12.04
C LYS A 196 -7.63 16.69 -12.68
N THR A 197 -7.38 15.51 -12.13
CA THR A 197 -7.79 14.23 -12.72
C THR A 197 -9.16 13.76 -12.23
N GLY A 198 -9.64 14.32 -11.13
CA GLY A 198 -10.85 13.86 -10.44
C GLY A 198 -10.66 12.58 -9.62
N ALA A 199 -9.44 12.03 -9.56
CA ALA A 199 -9.15 10.88 -8.69
C ALA A 199 -9.37 11.26 -7.22
N LYS A 200 -10.09 10.41 -6.48
CA LYS A 200 -10.36 10.62 -5.04
C LYS A 200 -9.10 10.30 -4.24
N ILE A 201 -9.03 10.83 -3.03
CA ILE A 201 -7.89 10.60 -2.12
C ILE A 201 -8.32 9.64 -1.01
N VAL A 202 -7.43 8.73 -0.64
CA VAL A 202 -7.56 7.88 0.54
C VAL A 202 -6.34 8.04 1.43
N ALA A 203 -6.56 8.06 2.74
CA ALA A 203 -5.47 8.08 3.71
C ALA A 203 -5.16 6.65 4.20
N THR A 204 -3.87 6.31 4.23
CA THR A 204 -3.34 5.04 4.76
C THR A 204 -2.12 5.35 5.64
N ALA A 205 -1.47 4.32 6.19
CA ALA A 205 -0.28 4.48 7.01
C ALA A 205 0.77 3.37 6.82
N ASP A 206 0.60 2.52 5.81
CA ASP A 206 1.59 1.51 5.39
C ASP A 206 2.11 0.67 6.57
N ILE A 207 1.19 0.00 7.27
CA ILE A 207 1.48 -0.61 8.57
C ILE A 207 2.41 -1.81 8.42
N HIS A 208 3.51 -1.87 9.19
CA HIS A 208 4.46 -2.99 9.18
C HIS A 208 4.63 -3.67 10.54
N TYR A 209 4.19 -3.00 11.61
CA TYR A 209 4.24 -3.48 12.98
C TYR A 209 3.04 -2.96 13.77
N VAL A 210 2.76 -3.54 14.94
CA VAL A 210 1.54 -3.22 15.68
C VAL A 210 1.72 -1.96 16.49
N LYS A 211 2.81 -1.87 17.27
CA LYS A 211 3.03 -0.76 18.20
C LYS A 211 4.30 0.03 17.86
N PRO A 212 4.36 1.34 18.20
CA PRO A 212 5.54 2.16 17.92
C PRO A 212 6.85 1.58 18.45
N GLU A 213 6.80 0.84 19.56
CA GLU A 213 7.97 0.21 20.19
C GLU A 213 8.63 -0.86 19.31
N ASP A 214 7.90 -1.43 18.35
CA ASP A 214 8.39 -2.48 17.45
C ASP A 214 9.22 -1.91 16.27
N ALA A 215 9.32 -0.59 16.14
CA ALA A 215 10.00 0.08 15.02
C ALA A 215 11.46 -0.35 14.85
N GLU A 216 12.19 -0.52 15.96
CA GLU A 216 13.58 -1.00 15.91
C GLU A 216 13.68 -2.44 15.40
N SER A 217 12.75 -3.30 15.82
CA SER A 217 12.72 -4.70 15.38
C SER A 217 12.44 -4.81 13.88
N GLN A 218 11.53 -3.99 13.35
CA GLN A 218 11.24 -3.97 11.92
C GLN A 218 12.44 -3.44 11.12
N ASP A 219 13.11 -2.40 11.60
CA ASP A 219 14.31 -1.86 10.94
C ASP A 219 15.48 -2.87 10.89
N ILE A 220 15.63 -3.70 11.93
CA ILE A 220 16.57 -4.83 11.92
C ILE A 220 16.14 -5.88 10.89
N MET A 221 14.84 -6.20 10.80
CA MET A 221 14.31 -7.14 9.81
C MET A 221 14.64 -6.69 8.38
N VAL A 222 14.49 -5.40 8.08
CA VAL A 222 14.87 -4.81 6.79
C VAL A 222 16.38 -4.97 6.53
N SER A 223 17.22 -4.76 7.55
CA SER A 223 18.67 -4.96 7.41
C SER A 223 19.04 -6.40 7.07
N ILE A 224 18.32 -7.39 7.63
CA ILE A 224 18.47 -8.80 7.26
C ILE A 224 18.05 -9.03 5.80
N GLN A 225 16.93 -8.42 5.37
CA GLN A 225 16.43 -8.52 4.00
C GLN A 225 17.42 -7.98 2.97
N THR A 226 18.06 -6.85 3.26
CA THR A 226 18.98 -6.16 2.36
C THR A 226 20.41 -6.65 2.48
N GLY A 227 20.73 -7.45 3.50
CA GLY A 227 22.10 -7.90 3.78
C GLY A 227 23.04 -6.77 4.22
N SER A 228 22.50 -5.69 4.79
CA SER A 228 23.28 -4.53 5.26
C SER A 228 23.58 -4.61 6.76
N ASN A 229 24.70 -4.04 7.20
CA ASN A 229 25.01 -3.88 8.62
C ASN A 229 24.14 -2.76 9.22
N VAL A 230 23.56 -2.96 10.41
CA VAL A 230 22.73 -1.97 11.10
C VAL A 230 23.47 -0.68 11.44
N GLU A 231 24.81 -0.75 11.55
CA GLU A 231 25.71 0.37 11.82
C GLU A 231 26.04 1.20 10.56
N ASP A 232 25.69 0.73 9.36
CA ASP A 232 25.90 1.47 8.12
C ASP A 232 24.92 2.65 8.03
N GLU A 233 25.43 3.88 7.97
CA GLU A 233 24.63 5.10 7.90
C GLU A 233 23.88 5.25 6.57
N ASP A 234 24.41 4.65 5.48
CA ASP A 234 23.84 4.74 4.13
C ASP A 234 22.83 3.62 3.82
N ARG A 235 22.57 2.73 4.78
CA ARG A 235 21.61 1.63 4.59
C ARG A 235 20.17 2.13 4.46
N LEU A 236 19.31 1.28 3.91
CA LEU A 236 17.88 1.47 4.01
C LEU A 236 17.45 1.34 5.49
N SER A 237 16.96 2.44 6.07
CA SER A 237 16.40 2.46 7.42
C SER A 237 14.97 2.98 7.42
N MET A 238 14.11 2.30 8.18
CA MET A 238 12.69 2.66 8.31
C MET A 238 12.40 3.52 9.54
N ARG A 239 13.41 3.77 10.39
CA ARG A 239 13.28 4.52 11.67
C ARG A 239 12.76 5.94 11.53
N GLN A 240 12.90 6.53 10.34
CA GLN A 240 12.40 7.87 10.05
C GLN A 240 10.87 7.91 9.92
N SER A 241 10.20 6.77 9.84
CA SER A 241 8.75 6.65 9.73
C SER A 241 8.16 5.89 10.91
N ASN A 242 6.96 6.27 11.32
CA ASN A 242 6.16 5.44 12.20
C ASN A 242 5.17 4.60 11.35
N LEU A 243 5.44 3.31 11.21
CA LEU A 243 4.64 2.31 10.49
C LEU A 243 3.82 1.43 11.45
N SER A 244 3.54 1.91 12.67
CA SER A 244 2.65 1.24 13.62
C SER A 244 1.18 1.49 13.32
N MET A 245 0.31 0.57 13.76
CA MET A 245 -1.13 0.75 13.68
C MET A 245 -1.56 1.95 14.55
N ARG A 246 -2.27 2.90 13.92
CA ARG A 246 -2.71 4.14 14.60
C ARG A 246 -4.21 4.17 14.82
N SER A 247 -4.62 4.79 15.92
CA SER A 247 -6.02 5.07 16.22
C SER A 247 -6.64 6.05 15.22
N THR A 248 -7.98 6.08 15.17
CA THR A 248 -8.72 7.08 14.38
C THR A 248 -8.32 8.51 14.75
N GLN A 249 -8.13 8.77 16.04
CA GLN A 249 -7.77 10.10 16.54
C GLN A 249 -6.38 10.51 16.04
N GLU A 250 -5.39 9.61 16.12
CA GLU A 250 -4.05 9.87 15.61
C GLU A 250 -4.04 10.13 14.11
N MET A 251 -4.77 9.33 13.33
CA MET A 251 -4.88 9.53 11.88
C MET A 251 -5.55 10.87 11.53
N ALA A 252 -6.59 11.25 12.27
CA ALA A 252 -7.28 12.54 12.08
C ALA A 252 -6.40 13.75 12.44
N THR A 253 -5.57 13.64 13.48
CA THR A 253 -4.69 14.73 13.93
C THR A 253 -3.42 14.84 13.11
N THR A 254 -2.84 13.73 12.61
CA THR A 254 -1.65 13.80 11.75
C THR A 254 -1.94 14.53 10.43
N GLY A 255 -3.16 14.37 9.88
CA GLY A 255 -3.61 15.15 8.71
C GLY A 255 -3.84 16.65 8.98
N CYS A 256 -3.91 17.09 10.25
CA CYS A 256 -4.20 18.49 10.62
C CYS A 256 -2.99 19.43 10.62
N SER A 257 -1.77 18.96 10.33
CA SER A 257 -0.58 19.82 10.27
C SER A 257 -0.51 20.72 9.02
N ARG A 258 -1.53 20.72 8.15
CA ARG A 258 -1.75 21.72 7.09
C ARG A 258 -3.20 22.18 7.05
N GLY A 259 -3.39 23.46 6.70
CA GLY A 259 -4.65 24.21 6.72
C GLY A 259 -5.82 23.65 5.89
N PRO A 260 -6.92 24.42 5.71
CA PRO A 260 -8.28 23.94 5.41
C PRO A 260 -8.52 23.09 4.14
N LYS A 261 -7.51 22.88 3.27
CA LYS A 261 -7.65 22.17 1.99
C LYS A 261 -7.74 20.63 2.12
N LEU A 262 -7.07 20.01 3.09
CA LEU A 262 -7.10 18.55 3.30
C LEU A 262 -8.29 18.08 4.15
N ARG A 263 -8.86 18.95 4.99
CA ARG A 263 -9.96 18.62 5.94
C ARG A 263 -11.28 18.17 5.28
N LYS A 264 -11.53 18.53 4.01
CA LYS A 264 -12.83 18.31 3.37
C LYS A 264 -12.91 17.10 2.42
N ARG A 265 -11.81 16.39 2.14
CA ARG A 265 -11.76 15.42 1.02
C ARG A 265 -11.34 13.99 1.38
N ALA A 266 -10.79 13.75 2.57
CA ALA A 266 -10.42 12.42 3.03
C ALA A 266 -11.53 11.83 3.91
N SER A 267 -12.65 11.39 3.32
CA SER A 267 -13.63 10.56 4.03
C SER A 267 -13.51 9.12 3.54
N ALA A 268 -12.99 8.24 4.39
CA ALA A 268 -12.89 6.79 4.13
C ALA A 268 -14.24 6.06 4.25
N ASP A 269 -15.35 6.78 4.44
CA ASP A 269 -16.66 6.20 4.79
C ASP A 269 -17.38 5.47 3.64
N ARG A 270 -16.74 5.24 2.49
CA ARG A 270 -17.33 4.52 1.34
C ARG A 270 -16.30 3.70 0.54
N LEU A 271 -15.53 2.86 1.24
CA LEU A 271 -14.78 1.75 0.66
C LEU A 271 -15.25 0.44 1.28
#